data_AF-A0A836TKX5-F1
#
_entry.id   AF-A0A836TKX5-F1
#
_cell.length_a   1.000
_cell.length_b   1.000
_cell.length_c   1.000
_cell.angle_alpha   90.00
_cell.angle_beta   90.00
_cell.angle_gamma   90.00
#
_symmetry.space_group_name_H-M   'P 1'
#
loop_
_entity.id
_entity.type
_entity.pdbx_description
1 polymer ?
#
loop_
_entity_poly.entity_id
_entity_poly.type
_entity_poly.pdbx_seq_one_letter_code
_entity_poly.pdbx_strand_id
1 'polypeptide(L)'
;MDWAKHSLEKLETSREARLCSKPPKLGEDDAKKILNQYHPDYLGMHRNICIGPNKNDGNFPHELADLLEADSQLPIDFEPSEDIETDVLIIGGGGAGASAALALEETGLRVHLATKLRLGDSNTVMAEGGIQASLGINDSPRRHFSDAYVGGHGQNNPDLLRILCESGSSAISWLSQLGCMLDRNKDGTFQLRPGGGTSLPRVLACRDYTGLEIMRVLKDAVLLSGTTVLQNYAAIELLDDGEGQVTGAVLWDRNKEKLVTVSARAVIIATGGSGQLRFNSFPTSNHLGAVGDGLVLAYRQGCRLINSDSYQYHPSGSVYPEALVGQLVTESIRSMGAQVVNS
;
A
#
# COMPACT_ATOMS: atom_id res chain seq x y z
N MET A 1 9.87 18.91 25.29
CA MET A 1 10.96 18.06 24.77
C MET A 1 12.15 17.99 25.74
N ASP A 2 11.95 18.21 27.04
CA ASP A 2 13.07 18.22 28.00
C ASP A 2 13.81 16.87 28.05
N TRP A 3 13.09 15.77 27.84
CA TRP A 3 13.64 14.42 27.72
C TRP A 3 14.67 14.27 26.58
N ALA A 4 14.56 15.05 25.51
CA ALA A 4 15.43 14.97 24.33
C ALA A 4 16.58 15.99 24.37
N LYS A 5 16.55 16.96 25.29
CA LYS A 5 17.43 18.12 25.27
C LYS A 5 18.92 17.73 25.25
N HIS A 6 19.32 16.81 26.12
CA HIS A 6 20.69 16.32 26.19
C HIS A 6 21.14 15.62 24.89
N SER A 7 20.29 14.76 24.34
CA SER A 7 20.58 14.07 23.08
C SER A 7 20.66 15.03 21.89
N LEU A 8 19.82 16.07 21.87
CA LEU A 8 19.87 17.13 20.86
C LEU A 8 21.14 17.97 20.99
N GLU A 9 21.56 18.32 22.20
CA GLU A 9 22.82 19.04 22.44
C GLU A 9 24.03 18.21 21.97
N LYS A 10 24.06 16.90 22.26
CA LYS A 10 25.09 16.00 21.70
C LYS A 10 25.04 15.98 20.18
N LEU A 11 23.85 15.82 19.60
CA LEU A 11 23.63 15.78 18.15
C LEU A 11 24.19 17.04 17.49
N GLU A 12 23.84 18.22 17.98
CA GLU A 12 24.33 19.49 17.43
C GLU A 12 25.84 19.60 17.57
N THR A 13 26.38 19.33 18.75
CA THR A 13 27.82 19.44 19.05
C THR A 13 28.68 18.56 18.15
N SER A 14 28.20 17.38 17.77
CA SER A 14 28.96 16.41 16.95
C SER A 14 28.60 16.45 15.46
N ARG A 15 27.78 17.41 15.02
CA ARG A 15 27.33 17.53 13.62
C ARG A 15 28.49 17.67 12.64
N GLU A 16 29.39 18.63 12.87
CA GLU A 16 30.52 18.89 11.96
C GLU A 16 31.43 17.66 11.79
N ALA A 17 31.77 17.01 12.91
CA ALA A 17 32.59 15.80 12.89
C ALA A 17 31.90 14.65 12.13
N ARG A 18 30.58 14.48 12.33
CA ARG A 18 29.83 13.39 11.70
C ARG A 18 29.63 13.56 10.20
N LEU A 19 29.46 14.79 9.71
CA LEU A 19 29.32 15.07 8.28
C LEU A 19 30.51 14.54 7.47
N CYS A 20 31.70 14.51 8.06
CA CYS A 20 32.93 14.04 7.45
C CYS A 20 33.26 12.57 7.75
N SER A 21 32.41 11.86 8.49
CA SER A 21 32.66 10.49 8.95
C SER A 21 31.65 9.51 8.35
N LYS A 22 32.10 8.27 8.08
CA LYS A 22 31.18 7.19 7.73
C LYS A 22 30.58 6.58 9.00
N PRO A 23 29.28 6.25 9.02
CA PRO A 23 28.69 5.52 10.12
C PRO A 23 29.44 4.20 10.37
N PRO A 24 29.64 3.79 11.63
CA PRO A 24 30.28 2.52 11.94
C PRO A 24 29.45 1.36 11.38
N LYS A 25 30.12 0.32 10.87
CA LYS A 25 29.45 -0.93 10.50
C LYS A 25 29.20 -1.74 11.76
N LEU A 26 27.96 -2.17 11.93
CA LEU A 26 27.59 -3.08 13.01
C LEU A 26 28.02 -4.51 12.65
N GLY A 27 28.59 -5.23 13.61
CA GLY A 27 28.86 -6.67 13.44
C GLY A 27 27.54 -7.46 13.37
N GLU A 28 27.57 -8.64 12.72
CA GLU A 28 26.37 -9.47 12.54
C GLU A 28 25.71 -9.87 13.87
N ASP A 29 26.51 -10.21 14.88
CA ASP A 29 26.01 -10.61 16.20
C ASP A 29 25.32 -9.46 16.92
N ASP A 30 25.87 -8.25 16.83
CA ASP A 30 25.26 -7.08 17.44
C ASP A 30 24.00 -6.65 16.68
N ALA A 31 23.98 -6.79 15.36
CA ALA A 31 22.77 -6.60 14.55
C ALA A 31 21.66 -7.57 14.98
N LYS A 32 21.97 -8.86 15.15
CA LYS A 32 21.01 -9.86 15.65
C LYS A 32 20.49 -9.53 17.04
N LYS A 33 21.35 -9.09 17.97
CA LYS A 33 20.92 -8.67 19.31
C LYS A 33 19.92 -7.53 19.25
N ILE A 34 20.19 -6.51 18.43
CA ILE A 34 19.28 -5.36 18.26
C ILE A 34 17.95 -5.82 17.65
N LEU A 35 17.98 -6.66 16.62
CA LEU A 35 16.76 -7.18 16.00
C LEU A 35 15.91 -7.97 17.00
N ASN A 36 16.52 -8.91 17.73
CA ASN A 36 15.84 -9.71 18.76
C ASN A 36 15.22 -8.85 19.88
N GLN A 37 15.81 -7.70 20.17
CA GLN A 37 15.37 -6.84 21.26
C GLN A 37 14.31 -5.82 20.83
N TYR A 38 14.40 -5.29 19.61
CA TYR A 38 13.64 -4.10 19.20
C TYR A 38 12.80 -4.28 17.94
N HIS A 39 13.08 -5.27 17.09
CA HIS A 39 12.35 -5.43 15.84
C HIS A 39 11.02 -6.18 16.08
N PRO A 40 9.87 -5.64 15.63
CA PRO A 40 8.55 -6.21 15.92
C PRO A 40 8.42 -7.70 15.58
N ASP A 41 8.95 -8.13 14.43
CA ASP A 41 8.87 -9.53 13.99
C ASP A 41 9.57 -10.54 14.92
N TYR A 42 10.56 -10.09 15.70
CA TYR A 42 11.32 -10.95 16.61
C TYR A 42 10.69 -11.07 17.99
N LEU A 43 9.57 -10.38 18.24
CA LEU A 43 8.85 -10.42 19.51
C LEU A 43 7.94 -11.65 19.66
N GLY A 44 7.86 -12.51 18.63
CA GLY A 44 7.14 -13.79 18.70
C GLY A 44 5.61 -13.67 18.66
N MET A 45 5.10 -12.57 18.10
CA MET A 45 3.68 -12.22 18.10
C MET A 45 2.93 -12.78 16.86
N HIS A 46 3.11 -14.06 16.58
CA HIS A 46 2.40 -14.77 15.51
C HIS A 46 1.68 -16.00 16.08
N ARG A 47 0.58 -16.40 15.45
CA ARG A 47 -0.19 -17.59 15.83
C ARG A 47 -0.69 -18.39 14.62
N ASN A 48 -1.05 -19.64 14.91
CA ASN A 48 -1.78 -20.47 13.97
C ASN A 48 -3.17 -19.91 13.69
N ILE A 49 -3.55 -19.95 12.42
CA ILE A 49 -4.94 -19.81 12.00
C ILE A 49 -5.70 -21.14 12.23
N CYS A 50 -6.89 -21.06 12.79
CA CYS A 50 -7.67 -22.21 13.25
C CYS A 50 -8.70 -22.71 12.22
N ILE A 51 -9.15 -21.84 11.33
CA ILE A 51 -10.20 -22.13 10.33
C ILE A 51 -9.77 -21.67 8.94
N GLY A 52 -10.59 -21.89 7.91
CA GLY A 52 -10.36 -21.34 6.58
C GLY A 52 -9.15 -21.87 5.79
N PRO A 53 -8.84 -21.25 4.64
CA PRO A 53 -7.84 -21.75 3.66
C PRO A 53 -6.39 -21.81 4.16
N ASN A 54 -6.05 -21.05 5.19
CA ASN A 54 -4.74 -21.04 5.84
C ASN A 54 -4.72 -21.79 7.18
N LYS A 55 -5.71 -22.65 7.45
CA LYS A 55 -5.73 -23.44 8.69
C LYS A 55 -4.41 -24.17 8.94
N ASN A 56 -3.92 -24.10 10.19
CA ASN A 56 -2.64 -24.61 10.68
C ASN A 56 -1.39 -23.88 10.15
N ASP A 57 -1.55 -22.73 9.50
CA ASP A 57 -0.44 -21.85 9.15
C ASP A 57 -0.11 -20.93 10.34
N GLY A 58 1.12 -21.03 10.85
CA GLY A 58 1.60 -20.35 12.08
C GLY A 58 2.13 -18.94 11.89
N ASN A 59 2.14 -18.45 10.66
CA ASN A 59 2.85 -17.24 10.28
C ASN A 59 1.90 -16.04 10.10
N PHE A 60 0.90 -15.91 10.98
CA PHE A 60 -0.04 -14.79 10.96
C PHE A 60 0.09 -13.95 12.24
N PRO A 61 0.20 -12.61 12.14
CA PRO A 61 0.09 -11.75 13.30
C PRO A 61 -1.26 -11.93 13.98
N HIS A 62 -1.28 -11.80 15.30
CA HIS A 62 -2.51 -11.96 16.10
C HIS A 62 -3.66 -11.11 15.58
N GLU A 63 -3.41 -9.84 15.27
CA GLU A 63 -4.46 -8.89 14.87
C GLU A 63 -5.10 -9.25 13.52
N LEU A 64 -4.30 -9.74 12.56
CA LEU A 64 -4.84 -10.22 11.29
C LEU A 64 -5.57 -11.53 11.49
N ALA A 65 -5.01 -12.46 12.26
CA ALA A 65 -5.61 -13.75 12.53
C ALA A 65 -6.99 -13.59 13.21
N ASP A 66 -7.10 -12.71 14.20
CA ASP A 66 -8.37 -12.42 14.89
C ASP A 66 -9.41 -11.85 13.92
N LEU A 67 -8.98 -10.98 12.99
CA LEU A 67 -9.86 -10.39 12.00
C LEU A 67 -10.35 -11.43 10.96
N LEU A 68 -9.48 -12.33 10.52
CA LEU A 68 -9.83 -13.40 9.57
C LEU A 68 -10.78 -14.43 10.17
N GLU A 69 -10.66 -14.68 11.49
CA GLU A 69 -11.47 -15.65 12.22
C GLU A 69 -12.75 -15.06 12.83
N ALA A 70 -12.95 -13.74 12.71
CA ALA A 70 -14.16 -13.08 13.18
C ALA A 70 -15.38 -13.48 12.32
N ASP A 71 -16.57 -13.37 12.91
CA ASP A 71 -17.82 -13.56 12.19
C ASP A 71 -18.11 -12.41 11.21
N SER A 72 -18.95 -12.70 10.21
CA SER A 72 -19.49 -11.66 9.34
C SER A 72 -20.36 -10.69 10.14
N GLN A 73 -20.40 -9.43 9.68
CA GLN A 73 -21.34 -8.44 10.22
C GLN A 73 -22.72 -8.52 9.54
N LEU A 74 -22.90 -9.39 8.53
CA LEU A 74 -24.22 -9.61 7.95
C LEU A 74 -25.14 -10.32 8.94
N PRO A 75 -26.43 -9.92 9.01
CA PRO A 75 -27.44 -10.70 9.71
C PRO A 75 -27.51 -12.14 9.18
N ILE A 76 -27.74 -13.11 10.08
CA ILE A 76 -27.81 -14.54 9.73
C ILE A 76 -28.94 -14.84 8.74
N ASP A 77 -30.03 -14.07 8.82
CA ASP A 77 -31.22 -14.15 8.00
C ASP A 77 -31.19 -13.17 6.81
N PHE A 78 -30.02 -12.60 6.49
CA PHE A 78 -29.88 -11.71 5.35
C PHE A 78 -30.12 -12.45 4.03
N GLU A 79 -31.16 -12.05 3.32
CA GLU A 79 -31.42 -12.49 1.94
C GLU A 79 -30.98 -11.40 0.95
N PRO A 80 -30.02 -11.68 0.05
CA PRO A 80 -29.57 -10.71 -0.93
C PRO A 80 -30.69 -10.30 -1.90
N SER A 81 -30.88 -8.99 -2.08
CA SER A 81 -31.72 -8.42 -3.15
C SER A 81 -30.87 -8.11 -4.39
N GLU A 82 -31.47 -7.63 -5.48
CA GLU A 82 -30.71 -7.08 -6.61
C GLU A 82 -30.90 -5.56 -6.67
N ASP A 83 -30.21 -4.84 -5.77
CA ASP A 83 -30.37 -3.38 -5.67
C ASP A 83 -29.61 -2.62 -6.76
N ILE A 84 -28.44 -3.13 -7.15
CA ILE A 84 -27.56 -2.57 -8.18
C ILE A 84 -27.03 -3.73 -9.04
N GLU A 85 -26.99 -3.53 -10.36
CA GLU A 85 -26.43 -4.48 -11.32
C GLU A 85 -25.30 -3.80 -12.12
N THR A 86 -24.19 -4.50 -12.30
CA THR A 86 -23.03 -4.01 -13.04
C THR A 86 -22.30 -5.16 -13.74
N ASP A 87 -21.51 -4.87 -14.78
CA ASP A 87 -20.63 -5.90 -15.35
C ASP A 87 -19.42 -6.13 -14.45
N VAL A 88 -18.79 -5.04 -13.98
CA VAL A 88 -17.64 -5.09 -13.06
C VAL A 88 -17.90 -4.23 -11.83
N LEU A 89 -17.66 -4.80 -10.65
CA LEU A 89 -17.61 -4.09 -9.38
C LEU A 89 -16.16 -3.98 -8.91
N ILE A 90 -15.66 -2.77 -8.74
CA ILE A 90 -14.34 -2.49 -8.15
C ILE A 90 -14.53 -2.09 -6.69
N ILE A 91 -13.89 -2.78 -5.76
CA ILE A 91 -13.95 -2.49 -4.33
C ILE A 91 -12.63 -1.82 -3.91
N GLY A 92 -12.66 -0.49 -3.79
CA GLY A 92 -11.54 0.33 -3.36
C GLY A 92 -11.27 1.50 -4.31
N GLY A 93 -11.31 2.73 -3.78
CA GLY A 93 -11.11 3.97 -4.54
C GLY A 93 -9.72 4.59 -4.43
N GLY A 94 -8.69 3.76 -4.25
CA GLY A 94 -7.29 4.18 -4.32
C GLY A 94 -6.71 4.09 -5.73
N GLY A 95 -5.39 4.27 -5.87
CA GLY A 95 -4.72 4.31 -7.17
C GLY A 95 -4.96 3.06 -8.03
N ALA A 96 -4.93 1.85 -7.43
CA ALA A 96 -5.17 0.60 -8.15
C ALA A 96 -6.62 0.49 -8.67
N GLY A 97 -7.62 0.78 -7.83
CA GLY A 97 -9.03 0.70 -8.23
C GLY A 97 -9.41 1.78 -9.25
N ALA A 98 -8.89 3.00 -9.09
CA ALA A 98 -9.07 4.06 -10.09
C ALA A 98 -8.39 3.70 -11.42
N SER A 99 -7.19 3.12 -11.38
CA SER A 99 -6.51 2.65 -12.59
C SER A 99 -7.27 1.52 -13.28
N ALA A 100 -7.83 0.58 -12.51
CA ALA A 100 -8.66 -0.51 -13.05
C ALA A 100 -9.94 0.04 -13.71
N ALA A 101 -10.60 1.02 -13.10
CA ALA A 101 -11.79 1.65 -13.68
C ALA A 101 -11.48 2.31 -15.03
N LEU A 102 -10.38 3.07 -15.11
CA LEU A 102 -9.95 3.72 -16.36
C LEU A 102 -9.51 2.71 -17.42
N ALA A 103 -8.84 1.63 -17.03
CA ALA A 103 -8.46 0.58 -17.97
C ALA A 103 -9.66 -0.15 -18.58
N LEU A 104 -10.81 -0.15 -17.90
CA LEU A 104 -12.06 -0.75 -18.37
C LEU A 104 -12.91 0.21 -19.21
N GLU A 105 -12.59 1.49 -19.28
CA GLU A 105 -13.40 2.50 -19.98
C GLU A 105 -13.62 2.16 -21.46
N GLU A 106 -12.56 1.75 -22.16
CA GLU A 106 -12.62 1.42 -23.59
C GLU A 106 -13.32 0.08 -23.90
N THR A 107 -13.68 -0.70 -22.87
CA THR A 107 -14.35 -2.00 -23.04
C THR A 107 -15.85 -1.89 -23.26
N GLY A 108 -16.46 -0.76 -22.90
CA GLY A 108 -17.92 -0.57 -22.93
C GLY A 108 -18.70 -1.31 -21.84
N LEU A 109 -18.02 -1.94 -20.88
CA LEU A 109 -18.64 -2.60 -19.74
C LEU A 109 -19.24 -1.58 -18.75
N ARG A 110 -20.36 -1.93 -18.10
CA ARG A 110 -20.88 -1.16 -16.97
C ARG A 110 -19.95 -1.38 -15.77
N VAL A 111 -19.30 -0.31 -15.29
CA VAL A 111 -18.37 -0.37 -14.16
C VAL A 111 -18.91 0.45 -12.99
N HIS A 112 -18.97 -0.18 -11.82
CA HIS A 112 -19.18 0.50 -10.55
C HIS A 112 -17.92 0.41 -9.71
N LEU A 113 -17.50 1.52 -9.12
CA LEU A 113 -16.41 1.58 -8.15
C LEU A 113 -16.98 1.94 -6.78
N ALA A 114 -16.96 1.00 -5.85
CA ALA A 114 -17.34 1.20 -4.46
C ALA A 114 -16.12 1.55 -3.61
N THR A 115 -16.27 2.54 -2.74
CA THR A 115 -15.23 2.91 -1.77
C THR A 115 -15.87 3.32 -0.45
N LYS A 116 -15.31 2.81 0.66
CA LYS A 116 -15.86 3.05 2.00
C LYS A 116 -15.71 4.49 2.48
N LEU A 117 -14.83 5.25 1.86
CA LEU A 117 -14.62 6.69 2.07
C LEU A 117 -14.99 7.45 0.79
N ARG A 118 -14.26 8.53 0.50
CA ARG A 118 -14.38 9.28 -0.76
C ARG A 118 -13.40 8.74 -1.79
N LEU A 119 -13.65 8.99 -3.07
CA LEU A 119 -12.72 8.64 -4.14
C LEU A 119 -11.39 9.40 -3.94
N GLY A 120 -10.28 8.65 -3.87
CA GLY A 120 -8.96 9.19 -3.57
C GLY A 120 -8.66 9.36 -2.08
N ASP A 121 -9.64 9.30 -1.17
CA ASP A 121 -9.44 9.30 0.28
C ASP A 121 -8.89 7.94 0.76
N SER A 122 -7.62 7.69 0.40
CA SER A 122 -7.00 6.37 0.34
C SER A 122 -5.52 6.47 0.70
N ASN A 123 -4.87 5.34 0.98
CA ASN A 123 -3.44 5.33 1.30
C ASN A 123 -2.55 5.88 0.15
N THR A 124 -3.04 5.87 -1.09
CA THR A 124 -2.30 6.38 -2.25
C THR A 124 -1.93 7.86 -2.10
N VAL A 125 -2.80 8.72 -1.55
CA VAL A 125 -2.50 10.16 -1.43
C VAL A 125 -1.37 10.46 -0.46
N MET A 126 -1.09 9.53 0.45
CA MET A 126 -0.04 9.65 1.47
C MET A 126 1.33 9.19 0.95
N ALA A 127 1.43 8.69 -0.29
CA ALA A 127 2.71 8.30 -0.85
C ALA A 127 3.54 9.54 -1.22
N GLU A 128 4.75 9.64 -0.68
CA GLU A 128 5.61 10.83 -0.84
C GLU A 128 6.70 10.59 -1.90
N GLY A 129 7.53 9.57 -1.66
CA GLY A 129 8.88 9.45 -2.23
C GLY A 129 8.96 9.34 -3.76
N GLY A 130 7.96 8.75 -4.40
CA GLY A 130 7.91 8.67 -5.85
C GLY A 130 7.37 7.35 -6.40
N ILE A 131 7.57 7.17 -7.71
CA ILE A 131 7.27 5.96 -8.48
C ILE A 131 8.51 5.56 -9.28
N GLN A 132 8.83 4.27 -9.33
CA GLN A 132 10.03 3.77 -10.01
C GLN A 132 9.71 3.34 -11.45
N ALA A 133 10.47 3.87 -12.41
CA ALA A 133 10.45 3.39 -13.80
C ALA A 133 11.83 3.58 -14.44
N SER A 134 12.27 2.59 -15.22
CA SER A 134 13.59 2.61 -15.86
C SER A 134 13.60 3.50 -17.10
N LEU A 135 13.64 4.81 -16.89
CA LEU A 135 13.69 5.85 -17.92
C LEU A 135 15.04 6.60 -17.96
N GLY A 136 15.97 6.22 -17.09
CA GLY A 136 17.29 6.85 -16.97
C GLY A 136 18.26 6.42 -18.05
N ILE A 137 19.29 7.26 -18.25
CA ILE A 137 20.42 6.94 -19.12
C ILE A 137 21.08 5.66 -18.61
N ASN A 138 21.30 4.69 -19.50
CA ASN A 138 21.86 3.36 -19.21
C ASN A 138 21.02 2.49 -18.26
N ASP A 139 19.80 2.91 -17.90
CA ASP A 139 18.86 2.07 -17.16
C ASP A 139 18.08 1.15 -18.11
N SER A 140 17.44 0.11 -17.56
CA SER A 140 16.59 -0.79 -18.33
C SER A 140 15.62 -1.55 -17.42
N PRO A 141 14.52 -2.09 -17.96
CA PRO A 141 13.62 -2.97 -17.21
C PRO A 141 14.36 -4.15 -16.57
N ARG A 142 15.39 -4.69 -17.23
CA ARG A 142 16.21 -5.78 -16.70
C ARG A 142 17.05 -5.36 -15.47
N ARG A 143 17.58 -4.15 -15.46
CA ARG A 143 18.30 -3.61 -14.27
C ARG A 143 17.33 -3.36 -13.13
N HIS A 144 16.18 -2.75 -13.43
CA HIS A 144 15.12 -2.56 -12.46
C HIS A 144 14.65 -3.89 -11.85
N PHE A 145 14.43 -4.92 -12.69
CA PHE A 145 14.11 -6.28 -12.25
C PHE A 145 15.20 -6.84 -11.32
N SER A 146 16.47 -6.73 -11.70
CA SER A 146 17.59 -7.23 -10.89
C SER A 146 17.62 -6.59 -9.51
N ASP A 147 17.45 -5.27 -9.44
CA ASP A 147 17.45 -4.53 -8.18
C ASP A 147 16.25 -4.94 -7.31
N ALA A 148 15.06 -5.03 -7.89
CA ALA A 148 13.84 -5.41 -7.18
C ALA A 148 13.84 -6.87 -6.73
N TYR A 149 14.40 -7.78 -7.54
CA TYR A 149 14.53 -9.20 -7.20
C TYR A 149 15.49 -9.41 -6.02
N VAL A 150 16.60 -8.66 -5.99
CA VAL A 150 17.51 -8.63 -4.84
C VAL A 150 16.81 -8.02 -3.62
N GLY A 151 16.07 -6.91 -3.80
CA GLY A 151 15.31 -6.27 -2.73
C GLY A 151 14.22 -7.16 -2.13
N GLY A 152 13.61 -8.04 -2.91
CA GLY A 152 12.69 -9.06 -2.43
C GLY A 152 13.35 -10.37 -2.01
N HIS A 153 14.68 -10.41 -1.86
CA HIS A 153 15.45 -11.58 -1.42
C HIS A 153 15.20 -12.85 -2.26
N GLY A 154 14.90 -12.67 -3.54
CA GLY A 154 14.58 -13.75 -4.47
C GLY A 154 13.21 -14.42 -4.26
N GLN A 155 12.36 -13.88 -3.37
CA GLN A 155 11.03 -14.42 -3.06
C GLN A 155 9.92 -13.87 -3.99
N ASN A 156 10.26 -12.93 -4.88
CA ASN A 156 9.28 -12.38 -5.83
C ASN A 156 8.83 -13.46 -6.82
N ASN A 157 7.57 -13.39 -7.25
CA ASN A 157 7.16 -14.07 -8.48
C ASN A 157 7.85 -13.37 -9.68
N PRO A 158 8.72 -14.07 -10.43
CA PRO A 158 9.51 -13.45 -11.48
C PRO A 158 8.67 -12.97 -12.66
N ASP A 159 7.55 -13.63 -12.98
CA ASP A 159 6.69 -13.21 -14.09
C ASP A 159 5.96 -11.91 -13.75
N LEU A 160 5.42 -11.79 -12.53
CA LEU A 160 4.78 -10.55 -12.07
C LEU A 160 5.78 -9.41 -11.93
N LEU A 161 6.98 -9.69 -11.40
CA LEU A 161 8.02 -8.68 -11.28
C LEU A 161 8.51 -8.19 -12.65
N ARG A 162 8.62 -9.09 -13.63
CA ARG A 162 8.95 -8.73 -15.01
C ARG A 162 7.89 -7.80 -15.59
N ILE A 163 6.61 -8.13 -15.45
CA ILE A 163 5.50 -7.27 -15.92
C ILE A 163 5.59 -5.88 -15.29
N LEU A 164 5.81 -5.80 -13.96
CA LEU A 164 5.97 -4.53 -13.25
C LEU A 164 7.11 -3.68 -13.83
N CYS A 165 8.29 -4.27 -13.99
CA CYS A 165 9.47 -3.56 -14.46
C CYS A 165 9.39 -3.16 -15.95
N GLU A 166 8.81 -4.01 -16.80
CA GLU A 166 8.62 -3.75 -18.23
C GLU A 166 7.52 -2.71 -18.50
N SER A 167 6.47 -2.68 -17.68
CA SER A 167 5.32 -1.76 -17.85
C SER A 167 5.57 -0.37 -17.23
N GLY A 168 6.67 -0.18 -16.50
CA GLY A 168 6.93 1.08 -15.81
C GLY A 168 6.95 2.30 -16.73
N SER A 169 7.59 2.20 -17.90
CA SER A 169 7.68 3.33 -18.84
C SER A 169 6.33 3.71 -19.44
N SER A 170 5.50 2.71 -19.80
CA SER A 170 4.15 2.98 -20.33
C SER A 170 3.24 3.55 -19.25
N ALA A 171 3.34 3.09 -18.00
CA ALA A 171 2.61 3.65 -16.88
C ALA A 171 2.95 5.14 -16.63
N ILE A 172 4.24 5.52 -16.69
CA ILE A 172 4.65 6.92 -16.56
C ILE A 172 4.13 7.78 -17.73
N SER A 173 4.16 7.25 -18.94
CA SER A 173 3.59 7.94 -20.12
C SER A 173 2.08 8.15 -19.94
N TRP A 174 1.35 7.11 -19.52
CA TRP A 174 -0.09 7.17 -19.28
C TRP A 174 -0.43 8.19 -18.18
N LEU A 175 0.24 8.16 -17.04
CA LEU A 175 0.05 9.17 -15.98
C LEU A 175 0.34 10.59 -16.48
N SER A 176 1.39 10.77 -17.30
CA SER A 176 1.71 12.08 -17.89
C SER A 176 0.61 12.56 -18.85
N GLN A 177 0.00 11.65 -19.63
CA GLN A 177 -1.13 11.96 -20.53
C GLN A 177 -2.39 12.36 -19.76
N LEU A 178 -2.62 11.76 -18.59
CA LEU A 178 -3.68 12.17 -17.65
C LEU A 178 -3.40 13.51 -16.96
N GLY A 179 -2.20 14.09 -17.16
CA GLY A 179 -1.82 15.40 -16.63
C GLY A 179 -1.03 15.35 -15.31
N CYS A 180 -0.39 14.22 -15.00
CA CYS A 180 0.47 14.09 -13.81
C CYS A 180 1.75 14.93 -14.01
N MET A 181 1.98 15.90 -13.11
CA MET A 181 3.11 16.82 -13.20
C MET A 181 4.37 16.28 -12.53
N LEU A 182 4.98 15.26 -13.12
CA LEU A 182 6.28 14.73 -12.67
C LEU A 182 7.39 15.76 -12.85
N ASP A 183 8.34 15.81 -11.91
CA ASP A 183 9.45 16.75 -11.90
C ASP A 183 10.34 16.58 -13.14
N ARG A 184 10.78 17.70 -13.72
CA ARG A 184 11.59 17.76 -14.94
C ARG A 184 12.85 18.59 -14.76
N ASN A 185 13.90 18.21 -15.48
CA ASN A 185 15.10 19.00 -15.65
C ASN A 185 14.83 20.20 -16.59
N LYS A 186 15.76 21.15 -16.66
CA LYS A 186 15.64 22.35 -17.52
C LYS A 186 15.51 22.03 -19.01
N ASP A 187 16.01 20.86 -19.44
CA ASP A 187 15.93 20.36 -20.82
C ASP A 187 14.61 19.61 -21.11
N GLY A 188 13.70 19.51 -20.14
CA GLY A 188 12.41 18.83 -20.28
C GLY A 188 12.45 17.32 -20.01
N THR A 189 13.62 16.72 -19.80
CA THR A 189 13.73 15.31 -19.39
C THR A 189 13.23 15.12 -17.95
N PHE A 190 12.83 13.89 -17.58
CA PHE A 190 12.40 13.61 -16.21
C PHE A 190 13.57 13.76 -15.22
N GLN A 191 13.29 14.38 -14.08
CA GLN A 191 14.23 14.39 -12.96
C GLN A 191 14.16 13.04 -12.23
N LEU A 192 15.26 12.28 -12.29
CA LEU A 192 15.35 10.97 -11.65
C LEU A 192 16.17 11.07 -10.36
N ARG A 193 15.63 10.49 -9.28
CA ARG A 193 16.26 10.48 -7.96
C ARG A 193 16.78 9.08 -7.61
N PRO A 194 17.86 8.98 -6.80
CA PRO A 194 18.26 7.71 -6.21
C PRO A 194 17.22 7.25 -5.19
N GLY A 195 17.01 5.94 -5.09
CA GLY A 195 16.19 5.30 -4.04
C GLY A 195 16.92 4.15 -3.37
N GLY A 196 16.50 3.76 -2.17
CA GLY A 196 17.00 2.55 -1.51
C GLY A 196 16.85 1.32 -2.40
N GLY A 197 17.87 0.46 -2.38
CA GLY A 197 17.88 -0.77 -3.19
C GLY A 197 18.02 -0.56 -4.70
N THR A 198 18.24 0.67 -5.19
CA THR A 198 18.42 0.95 -6.62
C THR A 198 19.89 1.07 -7.00
N SER A 199 20.31 0.43 -8.10
CA SER A 199 21.65 0.56 -8.66
C SER A 199 21.84 1.82 -9.51
N LEU A 200 20.74 2.41 -10.01
CA LEU A 200 20.71 3.64 -10.79
C LEU A 200 19.53 4.52 -10.35
N PRO A 201 19.64 5.86 -10.45
CA PRO A 201 18.51 6.77 -10.22
C PRO A 201 17.35 6.46 -11.18
N ARG A 202 16.19 6.13 -10.63
CA ARG A 202 14.96 5.81 -11.39
C ARG A 202 13.66 6.18 -10.69
N VAL A 203 13.75 6.87 -9.55
CA VAL A 203 12.59 7.35 -8.83
C VAL A 203 12.13 8.65 -9.47
N LEU A 204 10.94 8.65 -10.07
CA LEU A 204 10.24 9.86 -10.50
C LEU A 204 9.37 10.36 -9.36
N ALA A 205 9.24 11.68 -9.22
CA ALA A 205 8.48 12.28 -8.13
C ALA A 205 7.77 13.56 -8.57
N CYS A 206 6.82 14.00 -7.75
CA CYS A 206 6.25 15.34 -7.78
C CYS A 206 6.59 15.99 -6.44
N ARG A 207 7.75 16.66 -6.35
CA ARG A 207 8.32 17.13 -5.08
C ARG A 207 8.34 16.00 -4.03
N ASP A 208 7.56 16.12 -2.97
CA ASP A 208 7.41 15.16 -1.86
C ASP A 208 5.95 14.69 -1.66
N TYR A 209 5.07 14.88 -2.66
CA TYR A 209 3.65 14.51 -2.60
C TYR A 209 3.21 13.69 -3.82
N THR A 210 4.10 12.85 -4.37
CA THR A 210 3.87 12.13 -5.63
C THR A 210 2.55 11.35 -5.67
N GLY A 211 2.17 10.70 -4.58
CA GLY A 211 0.92 9.96 -4.44
C GLY A 211 -0.32 10.84 -4.52
N LEU A 212 -0.27 12.04 -3.93
CA LEU A 212 -1.35 13.04 -4.03
C LEU A 212 -1.54 13.48 -5.48
N GLU A 213 -0.45 13.74 -6.20
CA GLU A 213 -0.51 14.17 -7.61
C GLU A 213 -1.01 13.06 -8.53
N ILE A 214 -0.54 11.82 -8.34
CA ILE A 214 -1.04 10.64 -9.06
C ILE A 214 -2.54 10.45 -8.79
N MET A 215 -2.95 10.49 -7.51
CA MET A 215 -4.36 10.29 -7.17
C MET A 215 -5.24 11.44 -7.67
N ARG A 216 -4.73 12.68 -7.73
CA ARG A 216 -5.45 13.83 -8.29
C ARG A 216 -5.87 13.53 -9.73
N VAL A 217 -4.93 13.16 -10.59
CA VAL A 217 -5.21 12.92 -12.01
C VAL A 217 -6.07 11.68 -12.24
N LEU A 218 -5.85 10.61 -11.46
CA LEU A 218 -6.67 9.40 -11.54
C LEU A 218 -8.11 9.68 -11.10
N LYS A 219 -8.29 10.43 -10.01
CA LYS A 219 -9.62 10.82 -9.52
C LYS A 219 -10.36 11.66 -10.56
N ASP A 220 -9.70 12.68 -11.10
CA ASP A 220 -10.30 13.58 -12.09
C ASP A 220 -10.69 12.81 -13.36
N ALA A 221 -9.82 11.91 -13.84
CA ALA A 221 -10.12 11.04 -14.98
C ALA A 221 -11.30 10.10 -14.70
N VAL A 222 -11.36 9.43 -13.54
CA VAL A 222 -12.49 8.55 -13.19
C VAL A 222 -13.81 9.32 -13.15
N LEU A 223 -13.82 10.53 -12.60
CA LEU A 223 -15.02 11.37 -12.54
C LEU A 223 -15.49 11.86 -13.91
N LEU A 224 -14.60 11.89 -14.90
CA LEU A 224 -14.92 12.23 -16.29
C LEU A 224 -15.26 10.99 -17.15
N SER A 225 -15.01 9.79 -16.62
CA SER A 225 -15.30 8.52 -17.29
C SER A 225 -16.77 8.09 -17.15
N GLY A 226 -17.14 6.99 -17.80
CA GLY A 226 -18.43 6.33 -17.62
C GLY A 226 -18.59 5.54 -16.30
N THR A 227 -17.58 5.53 -15.43
CA THR A 227 -17.61 4.75 -14.17
C THR A 227 -18.59 5.35 -13.17
N THR A 228 -19.49 4.53 -12.61
CA THR A 228 -20.35 4.96 -11.50
C THR A 228 -19.62 4.80 -10.17
N VAL A 229 -19.44 5.89 -9.44
CA VAL A 229 -18.69 5.89 -8.17
C VAL A 229 -19.65 5.84 -6.97
N LEU A 230 -19.60 4.75 -6.22
CA LEU A 230 -20.35 4.54 -4.97
C LEU A 230 -19.46 4.94 -3.77
N GLN A 231 -19.48 6.23 -3.41
CA GLN A 231 -18.72 6.74 -2.26
C GLN A 231 -19.45 6.51 -0.93
N ASN A 232 -18.67 6.26 0.13
CA ASN A 232 -19.16 5.86 1.45
C ASN A 232 -19.90 4.49 1.45
N TYR A 233 -19.52 3.59 0.55
CA TYR A 233 -20.00 2.20 0.53
C TYR A 233 -18.89 1.26 0.99
N ALA A 234 -19.04 0.65 2.16
CA ALA A 234 -18.09 -0.33 2.67
C ALA A 234 -18.50 -1.74 2.24
N ALA A 235 -17.61 -2.51 1.64
CA ALA A 235 -17.89 -3.92 1.36
C ALA A 235 -17.92 -4.72 2.67
N ILE A 236 -18.95 -5.54 2.84
CA ILE A 236 -19.16 -6.38 4.02
C ILE A 236 -18.87 -7.85 3.70
N GLU A 237 -19.42 -8.36 2.59
CA GLU A 237 -19.15 -9.71 2.09
C GLU A 237 -19.16 -9.75 0.56
N LEU A 238 -18.51 -10.77 0.01
CA LEU A 238 -18.71 -11.18 -1.38
C LEU A 238 -19.93 -12.09 -1.47
N LEU A 239 -20.56 -12.12 -2.64
CA LEU A 239 -21.61 -13.06 -2.99
C LEU A 239 -21.03 -14.09 -3.96
N ASP A 240 -21.51 -15.32 -3.90
CA ASP A 240 -21.20 -16.37 -4.87
C ASP A 240 -22.46 -17.13 -5.30
N ASP A 241 -22.30 -18.06 -6.24
CA ASP A 241 -23.34 -18.94 -6.76
C ASP A 241 -23.52 -20.24 -5.96
N GLY A 242 -22.84 -20.37 -4.81
CA GLY A 242 -22.76 -21.60 -4.02
C GLY A 242 -21.72 -22.62 -4.52
N GLU A 243 -21.13 -22.41 -5.70
CA GLU A 243 -20.03 -23.22 -6.26
C GLU A 243 -18.67 -22.50 -6.16
N GLY A 244 -18.66 -21.33 -5.51
CA GLY A 244 -17.47 -20.52 -5.24
C GLY A 244 -17.14 -19.49 -6.34
N GLN A 245 -17.98 -19.35 -7.37
CA GLN A 245 -17.84 -18.28 -8.35
C GLN A 245 -18.46 -17.01 -7.80
N VAL A 246 -17.65 -15.96 -7.63
CA VAL A 246 -18.12 -14.67 -7.14
C VAL A 246 -19.12 -14.05 -8.12
N THR A 247 -20.27 -13.63 -7.62
CA THR A 247 -21.41 -13.05 -8.35
C THR A 247 -21.74 -11.62 -7.92
N GLY A 248 -20.99 -11.05 -6.98
CA GLY A 248 -21.28 -9.72 -6.46
C GLY A 248 -20.68 -9.45 -5.09
N ALA A 249 -21.24 -8.46 -4.42
CA ALA A 249 -20.92 -8.13 -3.03
C ALA A 249 -22.09 -7.46 -2.32
N VAL A 250 -22.12 -7.62 -0.99
CA VAL A 250 -22.97 -6.82 -0.12
C VAL A 250 -22.17 -5.64 0.41
N LEU A 251 -22.72 -4.44 0.22
CA LEU A 251 -22.13 -3.18 0.65
C LEU A 251 -22.98 -2.56 1.77
N TRP A 252 -22.34 -1.83 2.67
CA TRP A 252 -22.98 -0.96 3.64
C TRP A 252 -22.92 0.49 3.16
N ASP A 253 -24.07 1.06 2.79
CA ASP A 253 -24.23 2.48 2.50
C ASP A 253 -24.16 3.25 3.81
N ARG A 254 -23.02 3.88 4.09
CA ARG A 254 -22.79 4.59 5.35
C ARG A 254 -23.58 5.89 5.45
N ASN A 255 -24.11 6.43 4.33
CA ASN A 255 -24.91 7.65 4.37
C ASN A 255 -26.37 7.33 4.72
N LYS A 256 -26.88 6.20 4.23
CA LYS A 256 -28.27 5.75 4.44
C LYS A 256 -28.42 4.71 5.54
N GLU A 257 -27.31 4.23 6.09
CA GLU A 257 -27.25 3.17 7.10
C GLU A 257 -28.04 1.94 6.69
N LYS A 258 -27.77 1.43 5.47
CA LYS A 258 -28.43 0.23 4.96
C LYS A 258 -27.48 -0.66 4.17
N LEU A 259 -27.80 -1.96 4.17
CA LEU A 259 -27.18 -2.93 3.28
C LEU A 259 -27.70 -2.70 1.84
N VAL A 260 -26.80 -2.88 0.88
CA VAL A 260 -27.04 -2.75 -0.55
C VAL A 260 -26.35 -3.90 -1.24
N THR A 261 -27.12 -4.68 -1.99
CA THR A 261 -26.59 -5.83 -2.73
C THR A 261 -26.26 -5.43 -4.15
N VAL A 262 -25.03 -5.73 -4.58
CA VAL A 262 -24.56 -5.46 -5.94
C VAL A 262 -24.32 -6.77 -6.66
N SER A 263 -25.10 -7.03 -7.71
CA SER A 263 -24.90 -8.11 -8.67
C SER A 263 -23.81 -7.70 -9.67
N ALA A 264 -22.77 -8.53 -9.82
CA ALA A 264 -21.64 -8.25 -10.70
C ALA A 264 -21.07 -9.52 -11.34
N ARG A 265 -20.72 -9.44 -12.63
CA ARG A 265 -20.10 -10.57 -13.35
C ARG A 265 -18.64 -10.77 -12.97
N ALA A 266 -17.98 -9.72 -12.50
CA ALA A 266 -16.63 -9.76 -11.96
C ALA A 266 -16.46 -8.75 -10.82
N VAL A 267 -15.67 -9.12 -9.81
CA VAL A 267 -15.31 -8.25 -8.69
C VAL A 267 -13.79 -8.06 -8.64
N ILE A 268 -13.33 -6.82 -8.59
CA ILE A 268 -11.91 -6.46 -8.43
C ILE A 268 -11.71 -5.91 -7.02
N ILE A 269 -10.91 -6.60 -6.21
CA ILE A 269 -10.52 -6.14 -4.87
C ILE A 269 -9.28 -5.25 -4.97
N ALA A 270 -9.44 -3.98 -4.64
CA ALA A 270 -8.40 -2.95 -4.63
C ALA A 270 -8.40 -2.14 -3.31
N THR A 271 -8.65 -2.83 -2.19
CA THR A 271 -8.95 -2.24 -0.87
C THR A 271 -7.76 -1.66 -0.11
N GLY A 272 -6.54 -1.82 -0.63
CA GLY A 272 -5.31 -1.41 0.06
C GLY A 272 -4.86 -2.40 1.14
N GLY A 273 -3.96 -1.95 2.01
CA GLY A 273 -3.30 -2.79 3.01
C GLY A 273 -4.03 -2.86 4.36
N SER A 274 -3.30 -3.38 5.35
CA SER A 274 -3.78 -3.65 6.72
C SER A 274 -2.96 -2.95 7.81
N GLY A 275 -2.20 -1.90 7.47
CA GLY A 275 -1.29 -1.26 8.42
C GLY A 275 -1.96 -0.61 9.63
N GLN A 276 -3.27 -0.34 9.60
CA GLN A 276 -4.02 0.14 10.77
C GLN A 276 -4.36 -0.96 11.78
N LEU A 277 -4.10 -2.23 11.47
CA LEU A 277 -4.10 -3.30 12.46
C LEU A 277 -2.92 -3.14 13.45
N ARG A 278 -1.91 -2.33 13.11
CA ARG A 278 -0.77 -1.98 13.98
C ARG A 278 -0.13 -3.22 14.60
N PHE A 279 0.21 -4.17 13.73
CA PHE A 279 0.80 -5.45 14.11
C PHE A 279 1.91 -5.26 15.15
N ASN A 280 1.81 -6.02 16.23
CA ASN A 280 2.77 -6.00 17.33
C ASN A 280 2.81 -4.63 18.04
N SER A 281 1.66 -3.95 18.09
CA SER A 281 1.51 -2.59 18.63
C SER A 281 2.42 -1.54 17.97
N PHE A 282 2.93 -1.80 16.76
CA PHE A 282 3.84 -0.88 16.10
C PHE A 282 3.07 0.29 15.45
N PRO A 283 3.55 1.54 15.60
CA PRO A 283 2.96 2.70 14.93
C PRO A 283 2.89 2.56 13.41
N THR A 284 1.90 3.18 12.79
CA THR A 284 1.66 3.06 11.36
C THR A 284 1.61 4.41 10.66
N SER A 285 2.17 4.46 9.47
CA SER A 285 2.04 5.58 8.53
C SER A 285 0.80 5.47 7.66
N ASN A 286 0.05 4.38 7.77
CA ASN A 286 -1.03 4.07 6.85
C ASN A 286 -2.27 4.91 7.15
N HIS A 287 -3.02 5.21 6.10
CA HIS A 287 -4.33 5.85 6.15
C HIS A 287 -5.29 5.09 7.05
N LEU A 288 -6.22 5.79 7.71
CA LEU A 288 -7.22 5.19 8.62
C LEU A 288 -8.07 4.10 7.94
N GLY A 289 -8.21 4.16 6.61
CA GLY A 289 -8.91 3.14 5.83
C GLY A 289 -8.17 1.82 5.64
N ALA A 290 -6.86 1.73 5.92
CA ALA A 290 -6.03 0.54 5.63
C ALA A 290 -6.13 -0.53 6.72
N VAL A 291 -7.32 -1.12 6.87
CA VAL A 291 -7.67 -2.10 7.93
C VAL A 291 -7.82 -3.54 7.41
N GLY A 292 -7.40 -3.81 6.17
CA GLY A 292 -7.34 -5.19 5.65
C GLY A 292 -8.65 -5.79 5.13
N ASP A 293 -9.68 -4.98 4.82
CA ASP A 293 -11.01 -5.47 4.38
C ASP A 293 -10.93 -6.55 3.28
N GLY A 294 -10.17 -6.29 2.20
CA GLY A 294 -10.06 -7.23 1.08
C GLY A 294 -9.38 -8.54 1.43
N LEU A 295 -8.52 -8.58 2.47
CA LEU A 295 -7.94 -9.83 2.96
C LEU A 295 -9.02 -10.69 3.59
N VAL A 296 -9.92 -10.10 4.39
CA VAL A 296 -11.04 -10.79 5.03
C VAL A 296 -12.04 -11.29 3.99
N LEU A 297 -12.44 -10.41 3.07
CA LEU A 297 -13.39 -10.74 1.99
C LEU A 297 -12.88 -11.93 1.16
N ALA A 298 -11.62 -11.87 0.72
CA ALA A 298 -11.03 -12.96 -0.06
C ALA A 298 -10.91 -14.24 0.77
N TYR A 299 -10.51 -14.15 2.04
CA TYR A 299 -10.34 -15.31 2.91
C TYR A 299 -11.65 -16.06 3.15
N ARG A 300 -12.74 -15.32 3.39
CA ARG A 300 -14.09 -15.90 3.57
C ARG A 300 -14.63 -16.53 2.29
N GLN A 301 -14.25 -16.02 1.13
CA GLN A 301 -14.52 -16.64 -0.18
C GLN A 301 -13.68 -17.89 -0.46
N GLY A 302 -12.81 -18.30 0.47
CA GLY A 302 -11.98 -19.49 0.33
C GLY A 302 -10.61 -19.25 -0.32
N CYS A 303 -10.23 -17.99 -0.56
CA CYS A 303 -8.91 -17.67 -1.10
C CYS A 303 -7.82 -17.85 -0.05
N ARG A 304 -6.77 -18.60 -0.39
CA ARG A 304 -5.56 -18.70 0.44
C ARG A 304 -4.77 -17.39 0.38
N LEU A 305 -4.43 -16.84 1.53
CA LEU A 305 -3.50 -15.71 1.66
C LEU A 305 -2.06 -16.21 1.60
N ILE A 306 -1.17 -15.42 1.01
CA ILE A 306 0.26 -15.70 0.88
C ILE A 306 1.06 -14.59 1.55
N ASN A 307 2.28 -14.90 2.00
CA ASN A 307 3.22 -13.95 2.60
C ASN A 307 2.62 -13.18 3.79
N SER A 308 1.83 -13.86 4.62
CA SER A 308 1.14 -13.29 5.79
C SER A 308 2.08 -12.86 6.92
N ASP A 309 3.37 -13.14 6.81
CA ASP A 309 4.44 -12.75 7.72
C ASP A 309 5.27 -11.56 7.21
N SER A 310 4.99 -11.09 5.98
CA SER A 310 5.84 -10.15 5.28
C SER A 310 5.30 -8.73 5.41
N TYR A 311 5.75 -8.01 6.45
CA TYR A 311 5.37 -6.62 6.72
C TYR A 311 6.57 -5.67 6.63
N GLN A 312 6.35 -4.51 6.02
CA GLN A 312 7.39 -3.49 5.93
C GLN A 312 7.23 -2.45 7.04
N TYR A 313 8.20 -2.42 7.94
CA TYR A 313 8.38 -1.34 8.90
C TYR A 313 9.27 -0.26 8.29
N HIS A 314 8.67 0.87 7.90
CA HIS A 314 9.45 1.95 7.30
C HIS A 314 10.47 2.50 8.34
N PRO A 315 11.76 2.68 7.99
CA PRO A 315 12.80 3.02 8.98
C PRO A 315 12.61 4.36 9.71
N SER A 316 11.88 5.30 9.11
CA SER A 316 11.72 6.66 9.62
C SER A 316 10.26 7.05 9.76
N GLY A 317 9.62 6.59 10.85
CA GLY A 317 8.36 7.11 11.33
C GLY A 317 8.58 8.12 12.46
N SER A 318 7.77 9.17 12.50
CA SER A 318 7.76 10.12 13.62
C SER A 318 7.38 9.43 14.92
N VAL A 319 8.02 9.81 16.02
CA VAL A 319 7.73 9.30 17.38
C VAL A 319 7.23 10.40 18.33
N TYR A 320 7.24 11.65 17.86
CA TYR A 320 6.80 12.82 18.61
C TYR A 320 6.43 13.96 17.63
N PRO A 321 5.44 14.83 17.96
CA PRO A 321 4.50 14.72 19.07
C PRO A 321 3.61 13.47 18.96
N GLU A 322 2.97 13.08 20.07
CA GLU A 322 2.15 11.86 20.15
C GLU A 322 1.10 11.77 19.03
N ALA A 323 0.50 12.90 18.66
CA ALA A 323 -0.47 13.00 17.57
C ALA A 323 0.09 12.66 16.17
N LEU A 324 1.42 12.67 15.99
CA LEU A 324 2.10 12.37 14.72
C LEU A 324 2.87 11.04 14.77
N VAL A 325 2.71 10.25 15.84
CA VAL A 325 3.39 8.95 15.96
C VAL A 325 3.03 8.04 14.79
N GLY A 326 4.04 7.51 14.11
CA GLY A 326 3.90 6.69 12.91
C GLY A 326 3.87 7.46 11.60
N GLN A 327 3.72 8.80 11.61
CA GLN A 327 3.75 9.60 10.37
C GLN A 327 5.04 9.35 9.60
N LEU A 328 4.90 9.10 8.30
CA LEU A 328 6.04 8.87 7.42
C LEU A 328 6.95 10.10 7.38
N VAL A 329 8.24 9.87 7.50
CA VAL A 329 9.27 10.80 7.06
C VAL A 329 9.95 10.15 5.85
N THR A 330 9.78 10.75 4.67
CA THR A 330 10.27 10.19 3.39
C THR A 330 11.71 9.67 3.46
N GLU A 331 11.96 8.51 2.84
CA GLU A 331 13.32 7.98 2.67
C GLU A 331 14.25 8.97 1.95
N SER A 332 13.69 9.87 1.13
CA SER A 332 14.46 10.85 0.37
C SER A 332 15.38 11.71 1.26
N ILE A 333 15.05 11.93 2.54
CA ILE A 333 15.94 12.66 3.45
C ILE A 333 17.28 11.95 3.66
N ARG A 334 17.28 10.61 3.70
CA ARG A 334 18.50 9.79 3.83
C ARG A 334 19.30 9.85 2.54
N SER A 335 18.64 9.81 1.39
CA SER A 335 19.28 10.01 0.08
C SER A 335 19.93 11.40 -0.06
N MET A 336 19.42 12.41 0.65
CA MET A 336 20.01 13.76 0.70
C MET A 336 21.14 13.90 1.73
N GLY A 337 21.46 12.85 2.50
CA GLY A 337 22.57 12.84 3.46
C GLY A 337 22.16 12.91 4.93
N ALA A 338 20.86 12.82 5.27
CA ALA A 338 20.45 12.69 6.66
C ALA A 338 21.03 11.41 7.29
N GLN A 339 21.58 11.55 8.49
CA GLN A 339 22.19 10.46 9.24
C GLN A 339 21.26 10.05 10.41
N VAL A 340 21.09 8.74 10.60
CA VAL A 340 20.41 8.19 11.78
C VAL A 340 21.45 8.00 12.87
N VAL A 341 21.15 8.47 14.08
CA VAL A 341 22.04 8.38 15.25
C VAL A 341 21.30 7.81 16.46
N ASN A 342 22.05 7.21 17.38
CA ASN A 342 21.57 6.81 18.69
C ASN A 342 21.94 7.86 19.76
N SER A 343 21.45 7.67 20.98
CA SER A 343 21.64 8.55 22.16
C SER A 343 23.05 8.51 22.77
#